data_AF-A0A412KTR8-F1
#
_entry.id   AF-A0A412KTR8-F1
#
_cell.length_a   1.000
_cell.length_b   1.000
_cell.length_c   1.000
_cell.angle_alpha   90.00
_cell.angle_beta   90.00
_cell.angle_gamma   90.00
#
_symmetry.space_group_name_H-M   'P 1'
#
loop_
_entity.id
_entity.type
_entity.pdbx_description
1 polymer ?
#
loop_
_entity_poly.entity_id
_entity_poly.type
_entity_poly.pdbx_seq_one_letter_code
_entity_poly.pdbx_strand_id
1 'polypeptide(L)'
;MMRTFKEWKAWYESHAEPADPIEGASLYFEPAHGFFYYKVFPGGVLYIDHFATDDYQYLFRKARERARCLGCREVTTQTFHPAKAYARLSKAHLDLKYSTRGANGKWYWAFTEVLNDVEGNRT
;
A
#
# COMPACT_ATOMS: atom_id res chain seq x y z
N MET A 1 -14.53 -15.56 -8.35
CA MET A 1 -13.79 -15.85 -9.59
C MET A 1 -12.38 -15.31 -9.41
N MET A 2 -11.34 -16.14 -9.55
CA MET A 2 -9.94 -15.71 -9.33
C MET A 2 -9.46 -14.94 -10.55
N ARG A 3 -8.86 -13.76 -10.34
CA ARG A 3 -8.28 -12.95 -11.44
C ARG A 3 -6.78 -13.20 -11.51
N THR A 4 -6.24 -13.23 -12.72
CA THR A 4 -4.81 -13.22 -12.99
C THR A 4 -4.19 -11.87 -12.63
N PHE A 5 -2.86 -11.83 -12.50
CA PHE A 5 -2.14 -10.58 -12.28
C PHE A 5 -2.40 -9.57 -13.42
N LYS A 6 -2.43 -10.03 -14.67
CA LYS A 6 -2.69 -9.18 -15.83
C LYS A 6 -4.07 -8.51 -15.76
N GLU A 7 -5.09 -9.24 -15.33
CA GLU A 7 -6.45 -8.71 -15.17
C GLU A 7 -6.53 -7.70 -14.02
N TRP A 8 -5.87 -7.98 -12.90
CA TRP A 8 -5.78 -7.03 -11.80
C TRP A 8 -5.01 -5.76 -12.18
N LYS A 9 -3.88 -5.89 -12.89
CA LYS A 9 -3.10 -4.77 -13.39
C LYS A 9 -3.92 -3.92 -14.36
N ALA A 10 -4.59 -4.54 -15.33
CA ALA A 10 -5.46 -3.82 -16.26
C ALA A 10 -6.60 -3.09 -15.55
N TRP A 11 -7.20 -3.71 -14.52
CA TRP A 11 -8.21 -3.07 -13.69
C TRP A 11 -7.65 -1.87 -12.92
N TYR A 12 -6.45 -1.98 -12.35
CA TYR A 12 -5.78 -0.85 -11.69
C TYR A 12 -5.56 0.31 -12.68
N GLU A 13 -4.95 0.01 -13.83
CA GLU A 13 -4.56 1.01 -14.82
C GLU A 13 -5.77 1.73 -15.43
N SER A 14 -6.92 1.07 -15.54
CA SER A 14 -8.15 1.71 -16.03
C SER A 14 -8.80 2.69 -15.03
N HIS A 15 -8.41 2.67 -13.75
CA HIS A 15 -8.99 3.51 -12.70
C HIS A 15 -7.99 4.49 -12.05
N ALA A 16 -6.68 4.22 -12.18
CA ALA A 16 -5.63 4.96 -11.51
C ALA A 16 -4.65 5.60 -12.52
N GLU A 17 -3.50 4.96 -12.71
CA GLU A 17 -2.42 5.37 -13.61
C GLU A 17 -1.67 4.12 -14.12
N PRO A 18 -0.78 4.24 -15.11
CA PRO A 18 0.06 3.11 -15.51
C PRO A 18 0.76 2.49 -14.29
N ALA A 19 0.72 1.16 -14.17
CA ALA A 19 1.42 0.47 -13.10
C ALA A 19 2.90 0.33 -13.48
N ASP A 20 3.62 1.44 -13.29
CA ASP A 20 5.06 1.59 -13.51
C ASP A 20 5.76 1.73 -12.14
N PRO A 21 6.00 0.59 -11.46
CA PRO A 21 6.48 0.63 -10.09
C PRO A 21 7.90 1.17 -9.99
N ILE A 22 8.21 1.78 -8.86
CA ILE A 22 9.56 2.29 -8.56
C ILE A 22 10.60 1.18 -8.80
N GLU A 23 11.73 1.54 -9.42
CA GLU A 23 12.83 0.61 -9.69
C GLU A 23 13.22 -0.20 -8.44
N GLY A 24 13.33 -1.52 -8.60
CA GLY A 24 13.66 -2.45 -7.52
C GLY A 24 12.50 -2.77 -6.58
N ALA A 25 11.28 -2.35 -6.89
CA ALA A 25 10.09 -2.81 -6.18
C ALA A 25 9.85 -4.31 -6.41
N SER A 26 9.39 -4.97 -5.36
CA SER A 26 8.89 -6.34 -5.39
C SER A 26 7.37 -6.37 -5.56
N LEU A 27 6.83 -7.50 -6.01
CA LEU A 27 5.40 -7.71 -6.18
C LEU A 27 4.87 -8.65 -5.08
N TYR A 28 3.81 -8.23 -4.40
CA TYR A 28 2.88 -9.13 -3.72
C TYR A 28 1.67 -9.33 -4.62
N PHE A 29 1.27 -10.58 -4.84
CA PHE A 29 0.09 -10.88 -5.65
C PHE A 29 -0.67 -12.07 -5.09
N GLU A 30 -1.99 -11.90 -4.99
CA GLU A 30 -2.92 -12.94 -4.62
C GLU A 30 -4.16 -12.89 -5.54
N PRO A 31 -4.41 -13.91 -6.36
CA PRO A 31 -5.47 -13.87 -7.38
C PRO A 31 -6.86 -13.52 -6.86
N ALA A 32 -7.16 -13.90 -5.62
CA ALA A 32 -8.43 -13.64 -4.97
C ALA A 32 -8.58 -12.20 -4.47
N HIS A 33 -7.47 -11.53 -4.11
CA HIS A 33 -7.51 -10.28 -3.33
C HIS A 33 -6.75 -9.11 -3.95
N GLY A 34 -6.01 -9.34 -5.03
CA GLY A 34 -5.30 -8.31 -5.79
C GLY A 34 -3.80 -8.30 -5.56
N PHE A 35 -3.18 -7.13 -5.70
CA PHE A 35 -1.73 -6.97 -5.67
C PHE A 35 -1.33 -5.64 -5.04
N PHE A 36 -0.07 -5.59 -4.64
CA PHE A 36 0.64 -4.34 -4.43
C PHE A 36 2.11 -4.50 -4.80
N TYR A 37 2.69 -3.43 -5.30
CA TYR A 37 4.14 -3.31 -5.36
C TYR A 37 4.66 -2.80 -4.03
N TYR A 38 5.88 -3.17 -3.67
CA TYR A 38 6.48 -2.66 -2.44
C TYR A 38 7.99 -2.56 -2.55
N LYS A 39 8.54 -1.60 -1.80
CA LYS A 39 9.99 -1.40 -1.65
C LYS A 39 10.31 -1.11 -0.20
N VAL A 40 11.38 -1.71 0.29
CA VAL A 40 11.93 -1.37 1.62
C VAL A 40 12.88 -0.20 1.46
N PHE A 41 12.60 0.90 2.14
CA PHE A 41 13.49 2.05 2.21
C PHE A 41 14.39 2.02 3.45
N PRO A 42 15.53 2.74 3.42
CA PRO A 42 16.37 2.92 4.61
C PRO A 42 15.56 3.37 5.83
N GLY A 43 15.94 2.88 7.00
CA GLY A 43 15.18 3.10 8.24
C GLY A 43 14.15 2.02 8.55
N GLY A 44 13.89 1.08 7.64
CA GLY A 44 12.95 -0.02 7.85
C GLY A 44 11.51 0.39 7.58
N VAL A 45 11.28 1.12 6.49
CA VAL A 45 9.95 1.52 6.02
C VAL A 45 9.58 0.65 4.84
N LEU A 46 8.49 -0.11 4.94
CA LEU A 46 7.89 -0.77 3.79
C LEU A 46 6.97 0.23 3.08
N TYR A 47 7.40 0.73 1.93
CA TYR A 47 6.57 1.56 1.08
C TYR A 47 5.74 0.69 0.14
N ILE A 48 4.43 0.88 0.17
CA ILE A 48 3.47 0.24 -0.71
C ILE A 48 3.23 1.17 -1.90
N ASP A 49 3.67 0.69 -3.05
CA ASP A 49 3.52 1.33 -4.34
C ASP A 49 2.40 0.64 -5.13
N HIS A 50 1.75 1.36 -6.05
CA HIS A 50 0.67 0.89 -6.93
C HIS A 50 -0.06 -0.38 -6.48
N PHE A 51 -1.25 -0.24 -5.88
CA PHE A 51 -2.00 -1.38 -5.38
C PHE A 51 -3.44 -1.40 -5.89
N ALA A 52 -3.97 -2.62 -6.05
CA ALA A 52 -5.36 -2.87 -6.35
C ALA A 52 -5.86 -4.03 -5.51
N THR A 53 -7.09 -3.90 -5.00
CA THR A 53 -7.71 -4.90 -4.16
C THR A 53 -9.22 -4.78 -4.18
N ASP A 54 -9.90 -5.87 -3.90
CA ASP A 54 -11.32 -5.91 -3.57
C ASP A 54 -11.59 -5.67 -2.07
N ASP A 55 -10.57 -5.87 -1.22
CA ASP A 55 -10.63 -5.71 0.23
C ASP A 55 -9.39 -4.95 0.76
N TYR A 56 -9.57 -3.65 1.00
CA TYR A 56 -8.52 -2.81 1.58
C TYR A 56 -8.03 -3.28 2.95
N GLN A 57 -8.90 -3.86 3.80
CA GLN A 57 -8.49 -4.36 5.11
C GLN A 57 -7.60 -5.59 4.97
N TYR A 58 -7.91 -6.46 4.01
CA TYR A 58 -7.05 -7.58 3.62
C TYR A 58 -5.68 -7.08 3.18
N LEU A 59 -5.64 -6.14 2.23
CA LEU A 59 -4.40 -5.61 1.68
C LEU A 59 -3.54 -4.93 2.75
N PHE A 60 -4.12 -4.12 3.64
CA PHE A 60 -3.38 -3.51 4.74
C PHE A 60 -2.87 -4.52 5.75
N ARG A 61 -3.62 -5.60 6.03
CA ARG A 61 -3.10 -6.70 6.85
C ARG A 61 -1.89 -7.36 6.18
N LYS A 62 -1.95 -7.64 4.88
CA LYS A 62 -0.84 -8.25 4.13
C LYS A 62 0.37 -7.36 3.99
N ALA A 63 0.19 -6.05 3.79
CA ALA A 63 1.28 -5.09 3.83
C ALA A 63 2.02 -5.11 5.19
N ARG A 64 1.27 -5.16 6.30
CA ARG A 64 1.84 -5.26 7.65
C ARG A 64 2.57 -6.58 7.90
N GLU A 65 1.97 -7.70 7.53
CA GLU A 65 2.61 -9.02 7.61
C GLU A 65 3.93 -9.02 6.83
N ARG A 66 3.91 -8.50 5.59
CA ARG A 66 5.11 -8.42 4.75
C ARG A 66 6.18 -7.54 5.36
N ALA A 67 5.80 -6.38 5.89
CA ALA A 67 6.72 -5.47 6.56
C ALA A 67 7.39 -6.12 7.77
N ARG A 68 6.63 -6.81 8.63
CA ARG A 68 7.20 -7.55 9.78
C ARG A 68 8.16 -8.64 9.32
N CYS A 69 7.80 -9.43 8.30
CA CYS A 69 8.70 -10.45 7.75
C CYS A 69 10.01 -9.87 7.20
N LEU A 70 10.00 -8.61 6.75
CA LEU A 70 11.16 -7.91 6.22
C LEU A 70 11.89 -7.07 7.29
N GLY A 71 11.53 -7.20 8.57
CA GLY A 71 12.14 -6.43 9.66
C GLY A 71 11.85 -4.93 9.60
N CYS A 72 10.78 -4.52 8.92
CA CYS A 72 10.36 -3.13 8.84
C CYS A 72 9.60 -2.71 10.10
N ARG A 73 9.78 -1.46 10.50
CA ARG A 73 9.11 -0.80 11.64
C ARG A 73 7.87 -0.03 11.21
N GLU A 74 7.75 0.29 9.93
CA GLU A 74 6.69 1.14 9.42
C GLU A 74 6.17 0.63 8.08
N VAL A 75 4.90 0.90 7.80
CA VAL A 75 4.29 0.73 6.48
C VAL A 75 3.78 2.08 6.02
N THR A 76 4.17 2.49 4.82
CA THR A 76 3.68 3.71 4.18
C THR A 76 2.88 3.35 2.94
N THR A 77 1.68 3.91 2.81
CA THR A 77 0.80 3.77 1.65
C THR A 77 0.47 5.16 1.11
N GLN A 78 0.04 5.26 -0.15
CA GLN A 78 -0.42 6.52 -0.73
C GLN A 78 -1.80 6.40 -1.35
N THR A 79 -2.54 7.51 -1.38
CA THR A 79 -3.82 7.59 -2.07
C THR A 79 -4.05 8.96 -2.70
N PHE A 80 -4.62 9.00 -3.90
CA PHE A 80 -5.14 10.23 -4.50
C PHE A 80 -6.62 10.49 -4.14
N HIS A 81 -7.25 9.59 -3.38
CA HIS A 81 -8.63 9.74 -2.91
C HIS A 81 -8.72 10.68 -1.69
N PRO A 82 -9.93 11.05 -1.24
CA PRO A 82 -10.10 11.92 -0.08
C PRO A 82 -9.37 11.41 1.17
N ALA A 83 -8.37 12.17 1.63
CA ALA A 83 -7.50 11.82 2.76
C ALA A 83 -8.26 11.39 4.02
N LYS A 84 -9.33 12.12 4.37
CA LYS A 84 -10.17 11.83 5.54
C LYS A 84 -10.81 10.44 5.50
N ALA A 85 -11.24 9.98 4.33
CA ALA A 85 -11.84 8.66 4.18
C ALA A 85 -10.76 7.57 4.30
N TYR A 86 -9.62 7.79 3.65
CA TYR A 86 -8.50 6.85 3.69
C TYR A 86 -7.89 6.72 5.08
N ALA A 87 -7.73 7.82 5.83
CA ALA A 87 -7.24 7.83 7.21
C ALA A 87 -8.08 6.92 8.13
N ARG A 88 -9.42 6.94 7.96
CA ARG A 88 -10.34 6.07 8.72
C ARG A 88 -10.17 4.60 8.35
N LEU A 89 -9.88 4.34 7.07
CA LEU A 89 -9.73 2.99 6.54
C LEU A 89 -8.39 2.36 6.94
N SER A 90 -7.30 3.10 6.79
CA SER A 90 -5.93 2.64 7.08
C SER A 90 -5.59 2.67 8.56
N LYS A 91 -6.23 3.57 9.34
CA LYS A 91 -5.86 3.88 10.73
C LYS A 91 -4.42 4.38 10.89
N ALA A 92 -3.81 4.80 9.79
CA ALA A 92 -2.48 5.36 9.72
C ALA A 92 -2.53 6.89 9.87
N HIS A 93 -1.42 7.51 10.26
CA HIS A 93 -1.33 8.97 10.32
C HIS A 93 -0.94 9.54 8.95
N LEU A 94 -1.43 10.73 8.64
CA LEU A 94 -1.03 11.46 7.44
C LEU A 94 0.43 11.88 7.55
N ASP A 95 1.24 11.54 6.55
CA ASP A 95 2.62 11.97 6.44
C ASP A 95 2.81 12.88 5.21
N LEU A 96 2.94 14.19 5.46
CA LEU A 96 3.14 15.17 4.39
C LEU A 96 4.53 15.08 3.76
N LYS A 97 5.53 14.52 4.45
CA LYS A 97 6.89 14.38 3.92
C LYS A 97 6.93 13.43 2.72
N TYR A 98 6.10 12.38 2.75
CA TYR A 98 6.00 11.40 1.67
C TYR A 98 4.81 11.67 0.74
N SER A 99 4.00 12.69 1.00
CA SER A 99 2.91 13.08 0.10
C SER A 99 3.49 13.79 -1.13
N THR A 100 2.99 13.47 -2.32
CA THR A 100 3.58 13.95 -3.59
C THR A 100 2.55 14.09 -4.69
N ARG A 101 2.95 14.68 -5.83
CA ARG A 101 2.15 14.72 -7.05
C ARG A 101 2.55 13.54 -7.94
N GLY A 102 1.58 12.70 -8.30
CA GLY A 102 1.80 11.52 -9.15
C GLY A 102 1.97 11.88 -10.63
N ALA A 103 2.35 10.89 -11.45
CA ALA A 103 2.55 11.06 -12.89
C ALA A 103 1.25 11.45 -13.61
N ASN A 104 0.10 11.03 -13.09
CA ASN A 104 -1.22 11.45 -13.55
C ASN A 104 -1.62 12.90 -13.15
N GLY A 105 -0.72 13.66 -12.52
CA GLY A 105 -0.94 15.04 -12.09
C GLY A 105 -1.81 15.22 -10.84
N LYS A 106 -2.29 14.13 -10.23
CA LYS A 106 -3.08 14.16 -8.98
C LYS A 106 -2.16 14.26 -7.76
N TRP A 107 -2.68 14.80 -6.67
CA TRP A 107 -2.00 14.81 -5.38
C TRP A 107 -2.26 13.50 -4.62
N TYR A 108 -1.20 12.89 -4.12
CA TYR A 108 -1.20 11.66 -3.35
C TYR A 108 -0.87 11.97 -1.89
N TRP A 109 -1.81 11.65 -1.01
CA TRP A 109 -1.64 11.70 0.43
C TRP A 109 -0.96 10.42 0.90
N ALA A 110 0.20 10.56 1.55
CA ALA A 110 0.88 9.43 2.16
C ALA A 110 0.38 9.20 3.59
N PHE A 111 0.24 7.94 3.95
CA PHE A 111 -0.22 7.49 5.25
C PHE A 111 0.73 6.43 5.80
N THR A 112 1.25 6.68 7.00
CA THR A 112 2.24 5.83 7.64
C THR A 112 1.67 5.21 8.92
N GLU A 113 1.82 3.89 9.04
CA GLU A 113 1.50 3.13 10.25
C GLU A 113 2.80 2.65 10.88
N VAL A 114 3.02 3.01 12.15
CA VAL A 114 4.09 2.44 12.96
C VAL A 114 3.65 1.05 13.40
N LEU A 115 4.44 0.05 13.03
CA LEU A 115 4.26 -1.33 13.45
C LEU A 115 4.82 -1.46 14.85
N ASN A 116 4.04 -1.07 15.85
CA ASN A 116 4.36 -1.48 17.22
C ASN A 116 4.38 -3.02 17.27
N ASP A 117 5.20 -3.57 18.16
CA ASP A 117 5.12 -4.98 18.57
C ASP A 117 3.80 -5.17 19.35
N VAL A 118 2.69 -5.25 18.61
CA VAL A 118 1.37 -5.49 19.18
C VAL A 118 1.22 -6.99 19.43
N GLU A 119 1.94 -7.50 20.42
CA GLU A 119 1.52 -8.69 21.16
C GLU A 119 0.51 -8.32 22.28
N GLY A 120 0.31 -7.03 22.58
CA GLY A 120 -0.36 -6.62 23.82
C GLY A 120 -1.87 -6.34 23.82
N ASN A 121 -2.57 -6.16 22.68
CA ASN A 121 -3.92 -5.57 22.71
C ASN A 121 -5.00 -6.34 21.91
N ARG A 122 -4.94 -7.67 21.93
CA ARG A 122 -6.01 -8.53 21.42
C ARG A 122 -6.36 -9.70 22.36
N THR A 123 -6.47 -9.41 23.65
CA THR A 123 -7.30 -10.22 24.56
C THR A 123 -8.65 -9.56 24.75
#